data_AF-A0A9X4MTW9-F1
#
_entry.id   AF-A0A9X4MTW9-F1
#
_cell.length_a   1.000
_cell.length_b   1.000
_cell.length_c   1.000
_cell.angle_alpha   90.00
_cell.angle_beta   90.00
_cell.angle_gamma   90.00
#
_symmetry.space_group_name_H-M   'P 1'
#
loop_
_entity.id
_entity.type
_entity.pdbx_description
1 polymer ?
#
loop_
_entity_poly.entity_id
_entity_poly.type
_entity_poly.pdbx_seq_one_letter_code
_entity_poly.pdbx_strand_id
1 'polypeptide(L)'
;MKKLLIYCFIISPFWLLAQVDSTQVKSNQQGVLVGVDLFNPIVSAFSDKKGFEAMVAVPIKKRWNVVAEVGYEQNHFDNNNWDVDAKGIYARAGVNWFVSQDNTNPNMGYYFGGRIGFSPFQQTINKYVIQGVDMPNVEGSLPQHNASAAWLEPLAGGRVQVFNTPFYVDANVRLKIKLFDTNEEDLTPLIIPGFGTNNNGLNFGVNWSLGYVFSF
;
A
#
# COMPACT_ATOMS: atom_id res chain seq x y z
N MET A 1 6.76 -15.75 -25.10
CA MET A 1 5.94 -14.56 -25.46
C MET A 1 5.84 -13.63 -24.25
N LYS A 2 6.40 -12.42 -24.38
CA LYS A 2 6.17 -11.16 -23.63
C LYS A 2 5.74 -11.25 -22.15
N LYS A 3 6.68 -11.34 -21.20
CA LYS A 3 6.45 -11.01 -19.77
C LYS A 3 7.65 -10.37 -19.06
N LEU A 4 8.44 -9.51 -19.71
CA LEU A 4 9.66 -8.96 -19.09
C LEU A 4 9.97 -7.48 -19.37
N LEU A 5 8.96 -6.62 -19.58
CA LEU A 5 9.21 -5.21 -19.95
C LEU A 5 8.44 -4.15 -19.13
N ILE A 6 7.67 -4.53 -18.11
CA ILE A 6 6.80 -3.57 -17.38
C ILE A 6 7.46 -3.01 -16.10
N TYR A 7 8.50 -3.66 -15.54
CA TYR A 7 9.15 -3.17 -14.32
C TYR A 7 10.06 -1.94 -14.52
N CYS A 8 10.54 -1.65 -15.73
CA CYS A 8 11.44 -0.52 -15.97
C CYS A 8 10.74 0.84 -16.14
N PHE A 9 9.41 0.88 -16.28
CA PHE A 9 8.70 2.15 -16.52
C PHE A 9 8.33 2.93 -15.25
N ILE A 10 8.42 2.33 -14.05
CA ILE A 10 8.01 3.00 -12.80
C ILE A 10 9.16 3.83 -12.18
N ILE A 11 10.42 3.54 -12.53
CA ILE A 11 11.59 4.30 -12.03
C ILE A 11 11.86 5.55 -12.90
N SER A 12 11.28 5.61 -14.12
CA SER A 12 11.55 6.67 -15.11
C SER A 12 10.81 8.01 -14.95
N PRO A 13 9.63 8.15 -14.32
CA PRO A 13 8.97 9.46 -14.26
C PRO A 13 9.51 10.36 -13.14
N PHE A 14 10.31 9.82 -12.21
CA PHE A 14 10.82 10.58 -11.07
C PHE A 14 11.79 11.70 -11.50
N TRP A 15 12.52 11.50 -12.60
CA TRP A 15 13.43 12.50 -13.16
C TRP A 15 12.72 13.56 -14.01
N LEU A 16 11.58 13.23 -14.63
CA LEU A 16 10.86 14.17 -15.50
C LEU A 16 10.04 15.20 -14.71
N LEU A 17 9.52 14.83 -13.53
CA LEU A 17 8.83 15.76 -12.63
C LEU A 17 9.77 16.73 -11.90
N ALA A 18 11.08 16.44 -11.89
CA ALA A 18 12.08 17.31 -11.26
C ALA A 18 12.41 18.57 -12.09
N GLN A 19 11.93 18.68 -13.34
CA GLN A 19 12.18 19.81 -14.25
C GLN A 19 10.99 20.79 -14.37
N VAL A 20 10.17 20.96 -13.32
CA VAL A 20 9.16 22.03 -13.33
C VAL A 20 9.83 23.37 -13.02
N ASP A 21 9.75 24.27 -14.00
CA ASP A 21 10.36 25.59 -14.01
C ASP A 21 9.81 26.53 -12.89
N SER A 22 10.66 27.46 -12.49
CA SER A 22 10.73 28.09 -11.15
C SER A 22 9.81 29.29 -10.89
N THR A 23 8.50 29.14 -11.07
CA THR A 23 7.51 30.13 -10.57
C THR A 23 6.66 29.57 -9.44
N GLN A 24 7.31 29.03 -8.41
CA GLN A 24 6.66 28.52 -7.21
C GLN A 24 6.25 29.69 -6.29
N VAL A 25 4.96 29.80 -6.00
CA VAL A 25 4.46 30.71 -4.96
C VAL A 25 4.98 30.21 -3.62
N LYS A 26 5.77 31.01 -2.91
CA LYS A 26 6.29 30.64 -1.57
C LYS A 26 5.12 30.39 -0.62
N SER A 27 4.94 29.14 -0.22
CA SER A 27 4.03 28.77 0.85
C SER A 27 4.87 28.31 2.03
N ASN A 28 4.94 29.12 3.08
CA ASN A 28 5.77 28.82 4.25
C ASN A 28 5.01 28.05 5.35
N GLN A 29 3.77 27.64 5.07
CA GLN A 29 2.87 27.00 6.03
C GLN A 29 2.74 25.50 5.74
N GLN A 30 2.84 24.70 6.80
CA GLN A 30 2.53 23.27 6.71
C GLN A 30 1.02 23.08 6.70
N GLY A 31 0.54 22.12 5.92
CA GLY A 31 -0.89 21.82 5.82
C GLY A 31 -1.20 20.34 5.99
N VAL A 32 -2.46 20.04 6.29
CA VAL A 32 -2.97 18.67 6.39
C VAL A 32 -3.19 18.13 4.98
N LEU A 33 -2.55 17.02 4.64
CA LEU A 33 -2.80 16.31 3.38
C LEU A 33 -3.92 15.31 3.58
N VAL A 34 -4.94 15.35 2.72
CA VAL A 34 -5.95 14.30 2.58
C VAL A 34 -5.86 13.77 1.17
N GLY A 35 -5.70 12.46 1.00
CA GLY A 35 -5.46 11.86 -0.31
C GLY A 35 -6.09 10.50 -0.50
N VAL A 36 -6.06 10.06 -1.75
CA VAL A 36 -6.55 8.76 -2.18
C VAL A 36 -5.48 8.07 -3.00
N ASP A 37 -5.37 6.75 -2.84
CA ASP A 37 -4.44 5.94 -3.63
C ASP A 37 -4.94 5.81 -5.07
N LEU A 38 -4.06 6.12 -6.00
CA LEU A 38 -4.30 5.95 -7.43
C LEU A 38 -3.78 4.61 -7.94
N PHE A 39 -2.86 3.97 -7.21
CA PHE A 39 -2.26 2.72 -7.65
C PHE A 39 -3.27 1.58 -7.71
N ASN A 40 -4.05 1.36 -6.64
CA ASN A 40 -5.03 0.28 -6.61
C ASN A 40 -6.09 0.41 -7.72
N PRO A 41 -6.75 1.56 -7.97
CA PRO A 41 -7.66 1.73 -9.10
C PRO A 41 -7.03 1.46 -10.47
N ILE A 42 -5.78 1.87 -10.67
CA ILE A 42 -5.05 1.60 -11.93
C ILE A 42 -4.82 0.10 -12.07
N VAL A 43 -4.34 -0.60 -11.04
CA VAL A 43 -4.15 -2.06 -11.07
C VAL A 43 -5.48 -2.78 -11.29
N SER A 44 -6.56 -2.33 -10.65
CA SER A 44 -7.91 -2.88 -10.83
C SER A 44 -8.45 -2.77 -12.25
N ALA A 45 -7.96 -1.82 -13.05
CA ALA A 45 -8.34 -1.74 -14.46
C ALA A 45 -7.71 -2.86 -15.32
N PHE A 46 -6.67 -3.53 -14.82
CA PHE A 46 -5.90 -4.55 -15.54
C PHE A 46 -5.80 -5.90 -14.79
N SER A 47 -6.49 -6.05 -13.66
CA SER A 47 -6.46 -7.24 -12.79
C SER A 47 -7.78 -7.40 -12.04
N ASP A 48 -8.09 -8.61 -11.57
CA ASP A 48 -9.27 -8.90 -10.75
C ASP A 48 -9.17 -8.32 -9.32
N LYS A 49 -8.00 -7.82 -8.93
CA LYS A 49 -7.80 -7.09 -7.68
C LYS A 49 -8.65 -5.82 -7.69
N LYS A 50 -9.52 -5.65 -6.69
CA LYS A 50 -10.28 -4.41 -6.46
C LYS A 50 -9.83 -3.79 -5.15
N GLY A 51 -9.45 -2.51 -5.17
CA GLY A 51 -9.08 -1.83 -3.94
C GLY A 51 -9.23 -0.33 -4.02
N PHE A 52 -9.53 0.25 -2.86
CA PHE A 52 -9.51 1.69 -2.67
C PHE A 52 -8.87 2.00 -1.32
N GLU A 53 -8.12 3.08 -1.26
CA GLU A 53 -7.45 3.53 -0.05
C GLU A 53 -7.49 5.05 0.04
N ALA A 54 -7.72 5.55 1.23
CA ALA A 54 -7.63 6.95 1.57
C ALA A 54 -6.59 7.16 2.68
N MET A 55 -5.98 8.33 2.70
CA MET A 55 -4.98 8.72 3.68
C MET A 55 -5.21 10.13 4.21
N VAL A 56 -4.75 10.36 5.43
CA VAL A 56 -4.56 11.68 6.00
C VAL A 56 -3.17 11.78 6.61
N ALA A 57 -2.46 12.87 6.33
CA ALA A 57 -1.17 13.17 6.92
C ALA A 57 -1.19 14.57 7.55
N VAL A 58 -0.98 14.62 8.87
CA VAL A 58 -1.03 15.84 9.67
C VAL A 58 0.38 16.22 10.12
N PRO A 59 0.90 17.41 9.76
CA PRO A 59 2.17 17.89 10.28
C PRO A 59 2.03 18.21 11.78
N ILE A 60 2.86 17.58 12.61
CA ILE A 60 2.89 17.80 14.07
C ILE A 60 4.10 18.62 14.53
N LYS A 61 5.20 18.53 13.77
CA LYS A 61 6.42 19.32 13.95
C LYS A 61 6.99 19.61 12.57
N LYS A 62 7.93 20.56 12.48
CA LYS A 62 8.53 21.00 11.20
C LYS A 62 8.89 19.87 10.23
N ARG A 63 9.36 18.72 10.71
CA ARG A 63 9.75 17.56 9.87
C ARG A 63 8.95 16.28 10.14
N TRP A 64 7.95 16.32 11.02
CA TRP A 64 7.24 15.11 11.44
C TRP A 64 5.77 15.23 11.08
N ASN A 65 5.28 14.23 10.36
CA ASN A 65 3.86 14.08 10.06
C ASN A 65 3.35 12.78 10.69
N VAL A 66 2.20 12.84 11.34
CA VAL A 66 1.42 11.65 11.71
C VAL A 66 0.55 11.30 10.51
N VAL A 67 0.45 10.00 10.21
CA VAL A 67 -0.28 9.51 9.05
C VAL A 67 -1.24 8.41 9.47
N ALA A 68 -2.45 8.45 8.95
CA ALA A 68 -3.44 7.38 9.02
C ALA A 68 -3.92 7.04 7.61
N GLU A 69 -4.08 5.76 7.33
CA GLU A 69 -4.47 5.20 6.04
C GLU A 69 -5.59 4.18 6.30
N VAL A 70 -6.65 4.21 5.49
CA VAL A 70 -7.75 3.23 5.56
C VAL A 70 -8.04 2.75 4.16
N GLY A 71 -8.33 1.47 4.01
CA GLY A 71 -8.64 0.92 2.70
C GLY A 71 -9.52 -0.29 2.78
N TYR A 72 -9.99 -0.68 1.60
CA TYR A 72 -10.70 -1.92 1.34
C TYR A 72 -10.01 -2.61 0.17
N GLU A 73 -9.83 -3.92 0.27
CA GLU A 73 -9.25 -4.72 -0.79
C GLU A 73 -10.01 -6.04 -0.93
N GLN A 74 -10.29 -6.41 -2.18
CA GLN A 74 -10.74 -7.73 -2.59
C GLN A 74 -9.70 -8.29 -3.57
N ASN A 75 -9.16 -9.44 -3.22
CA ASN A 75 -8.15 -10.13 -4.00
C ASN A 75 -8.56 -11.57 -4.28
N HIS A 76 -8.11 -12.04 -5.43
CA HIS A 76 -8.13 -13.43 -5.83
C HIS A 76 -6.69 -13.91 -5.98
N PHE A 77 -6.37 -15.03 -5.35
CA PHE A 77 -5.06 -15.67 -5.42
C PHE A 77 -5.23 -17.06 -6.04
N ASP A 78 -4.76 -17.21 -7.27
CA ASP A 78 -4.69 -18.48 -7.99
C ASP A 78 -3.22 -18.80 -8.30
N ASN A 79 -2.57 -19.58 -7.43
CA ASN A 79 -1.21 -20.04 -7.63
C ASN A 79 -0.87 -21.26 -6.76
N ASN A 80 0.13 -22.05 -7.16
CA ASN A 80 0.65 -23.21 -6.41
C ASN A 80 -0.42 -24.23 -5.99
N ASN A 81 -1.43 -24.45 -6.84
CA ASN A 81 -2.61 -25.28 -6.57
C ASN A 81 -3.53 -24.77 -5.45
N TRP A 82 -3.47 -23.48 -5.14
CA TRP A 82 -4.40 -22.80 -4.24
C TRP A 82 -5.21 -21.77 -5.02
N ASP A 83 -6.52 -21.82 -4.81
CA ASP A 83 -7.50 -20.83 -5.27
C ASP A 83 -8.16 -20.25 -4.01
N VAL A 84 -7.85 -18.98 -3.73
CA VAL A 84 -8.25 -18.28 -2.51
C VAL A 84 -8.78 -16.90 -2.82
N ASP A 85 -9.97 -16.61 -2.34
CA ASP A 85 -10.53 -15.26 -2.30
C ASP A 85 -10.38 -14.66 -0.91
N ALA A 86 -9.91 -13.41 -0.84
CA ALA A 86 -9.88 -12.64 0.40
C ALA A 86 -10.42 -11.23 0.18
N LYS A 87 -11.29 -10.79 1.10
CA LYS A 87 -11.85 -9.43 1.07
C LYS A 87 -11.95 -8.85 2.47
N GLY A 88 -11.63 -7.58 2.62
CA GLY A 88 -11.68 -6.94 3.92
C GLY A 88 -11.26 -5.48 3.91
N ILE A 89 -11.55 -4.82 5.02
CA ILE A 89 -11.01 -3.49 5.30
C ILE A 89 -9.65 -3.64 5.96
N TYR A 90 -8.83 -2.61 5.85
CA TYR A 90 -7.61 -2.49 6.62
C TYR A 90 -7.38 -1.04 7.03
N ALA A 91 -6.65 -0.87 8.11
CA ALA A 91 -6.21 0.43 8.58
C ALA A 91 -4.73 0.38 8.91
N ARG A 92 -4.04 1.49 8.66
CA ARG A 92 -2.64 1.68 9.02
C ARG A 92 -2.45 3.04 9.67
N ALA A 93 -1.57 3.11 10.65
CA ALA A 93 -1.23 4.36 11.33
C ALA A 93 0.28 4.44 11.53
N GLY A 94 0.83 5.64 11.57
CA GLY A 94 2.24 5.83 11.86
C GLY A 94 2.74 7.23 11.59
N VAL A 95 4.01 7.34 11.21
CA VAL A 95 4.69 8.63 11.08
C VAL A 95 5.58 8.70 9.84
N ASN A 96 5.74 9.91 9.31
CA ASN A 96 6.75 10.26 8.32
C ASN A 96 7.69 11.30 8.93
N TRP A 97 8.99 11.08 8.78
CA TRP A 97 10.04 12.02 9.11
C TRP A 97 10.72 12.51 7.83
N PHE A 98 10.51 13.79 7.51
CA PHE A 98 11.09 14.43 6.34
C PHE A 98 12.57 14.70 6.55
N VAL A 99 13.40 14.01 5.76
CA VAL A 99 14.85 14.19 5.74
C VAL A 99 15.26 15.41 4.93
N SER A 100 14.49 15.71 3.88
CA SER A 100 14.59 16.93 3.11
C SER A 100 13.21 17.57 3.00
N GLN A 101 13.20 18.89 2.98
CA GLN A 101 12.02 19.68 2.67
C GLN A 101 12.45 20.78 1.70
N ASP A 102 11.57 21.14 0.79
CA ASP A 102 11.81 22.29 -0.06
C ASP A 102 11.79 23.59 0.76
N ASN A 103 12.71 24.52 0.46
CA ASN A 103 12.82 25.79 1.18
C ASN A 103 11.64 26.73 0.93
N THR A 104 10.97 26.57 -0.21
CA THR A 104 9.81 27.37 -0.63
C THR A 104 8.47 26.69 -0.33
N ASN A 105 8.48 25.37 -0.10
CA ASN A 105 7.29 24.58 0.21
C ASN A 105 7.60 23.46 1.23
N PRO A 106 7.32 23.65 2.54
CA PRO A 106 7.65 22.68 3.57
C PRO A 106 6.76 21.42 3.53
N ASN A 107 5.75 21.39 2.65
CA ASN A 107 4.92 20.21 2.41
C ASN A 107 5.50 19.29 1.33
N MET A 108 6.60 19.66 0.66
CA MET A 108 7.29 18.85 -0.35
C MET A 108 8.63 18.36 0.18
N GLY A 109 9.03 17.13 -0.16
CA GLY A 109 10.33 16.58 0.20
C GLY A 109 10.38 15.06 0.27
N TYR A 110 11.52 14.53 0.71
CA TYR A 110 11.74 13.10 0.93
C TYR A 110 11.62 12.75 2.41
N TYR A 111 11.13 11.56 2.70
CA TYR A 111 10.94 11.10 4.07
C TYR A 111 11.22 9.60 4.23
N PHE A 112 11.58 9.24 5.46
CA PHE A 112 11.46 7.88 5.97
C PHE A 112 10.23 7.81 6.88
N GLY A 113 9.65 6.63 7.02
CA GLY A 113 8.48 6.45 7.85
C GLY A 113 8.32 5.03 8.37
N GLY A 114 7.35 4.90 9.27
CA GLY A 114 6.88 3.63 9.77
C GLY A 114 5.36 3.62 9.79
N ARG A 115 4.77 2.46 9.52
CA ARG A 115 3.36 2.17 9.79
C ARG A 115 3.21 0.91 10.64
N ILE A 116 2.15 0.86 11.41
CA ILE A 116 1.55 -0.37 11.92
C ILE A 116 0.22 -0.57 11.21
N GLY A 117 -0.03 -1.77 10.72
CA GLY A 117 -1.24 -2.12 9.98
C GLY A 117 -2.03 -3.22 10.67
N PHE A 118 -3.34 -3.19 10.49
CA PHE A 118 -4.26 -4.22 10.94
C PHE A 118 -5.39 -4.40 9.91
N SER A 119 -5.83 -5.65 9.73
CA SER A 119 -6.88 -6.02 8.79
C SER A 119 -7.74 -7.14 9.38
N PRO A 120 -9.03 -6.89 9.65
CA PRO A 120 -10.05 -7.93 9.76
C PRO A 120 -10.62 -8.25 8.37
N PHE A 121 -10.65 -9.52 7.99
CA PHE A 121 -11.04 -9.93 6.65
C PHE A 121 -11.74 -11.28 6.61
N GLN A 122 -12.41 -11.54 5.49
CA GLN A 122 -13.04 -12.80 5.17
C GLN A 122 -12.23 -13.50 4.10
N GLN A 123 -12.00 -14.79 4.28
CA GLN A 123 -11.26 -15.63 3.35
C GLN A 123 -12.09 -16.85 2.96
N THR A 124 -12.07 -17.22 1.67
CA THR A 124 -12.65 -18.45 1.15
C THR A 124 -11.58 -19.21 0.39
N ILE A 125 -11.41 -20.50 0.68
CA ILE A 125 -10.47 -21.36 -0.06
C ILE A 125 -11.30 -22.20 -1.00
N ASN A 126 -11.43 -21.75 -2.25
CA ASN A 126 -12.25 -22.39 -3.26
C ASN A 126 -11.68 -23.77 -3.62
N LYS A 127 -10.34 -23.85 -3.70
CA LYS A 127 -9.64 -25.11 -3.98
C LYS A 127 -8.24 -25.10 -3.36
N TYR A 128 -7.85 -26.22 -2.77
CA TYR A 128 -6.46 -26.55 -2.49
C TYR A 128 -6.16 -27.97 -2.98
N VAL A 129 -4.95 -28.19 -3.50
CA VAL A 129 -4.47 -29.52 -3.91
C VAL A 129 -3.19 -29.87 -3.15
N ILE A 130 -3.25 -30.93 -2.36
CA ILE A 130 -2.09 -31.52 -1.70
C ILE A 130 -1.56 -32.63 -2.61
N GLN A 131 -0.35 -32.44 -3.14
CA GLN A 131 0.31 -33.45 -3.97
C GLN A 131 0.87 -34.57 -3.09
N GLY A 132 0.40 -35.79 -3.31
CA GLY A 132 0.98 -36.98 -2.70
C GLY A 132 2.22 -37.43 -3.46
N VAL A 133 3.30 -37.76 -2.75
CA VAL A 133 4.52 -38.31 -3.38
C VAL A 133 4.27 -39.74 -3.88
N ASP A 134 3.55 -40.55 -3.10
CA ASP A 134 3.20 -41.95 -3.41
C ASP A 134 1.69 -42.23 -3.23
N MET A 135 0.87 -41.18 -3.10
CA MET A 135 -0.59 -41.26 -2.93
C MET A 135 -1.30 -40.34 -3.93
N PRO A 136 -2.58 -40.62 -4.25
CA PRO A 136 -3.39 -39.71 -5.06
C PRO A 136 -3.44 -38.31 -4.45
N ASN A 137 -3.52 -37.29 -5.31
CA ASN A 137 -3.70 -35.91 -4.86
C ASN A 137 -5.00 -35.80 -4.05
N VAL A 138 -4.93 -35.06 -2.95
CA VAL A 138 -6.10 -34.72 -2.15
C VAL A 138 -6.51 -33.29 -2.50
N GLU A 139 -7.73 -33.15 -3.01
CA GLU A 139 -8.34 -31.85 -3.24
C GLU A 139 -9.34 -31.53 -2.13
N GLY A 140 -9.45 -30.26 -1.76
CA GLY A 140 -10.47 -29.80 -0.83
C GLY A 140 -10.78 -28.33 -1.01
N SER A 141 -11.75 -27.86 -0.24
CA SER A 141 -12.20 -26.47 -0.18
C SER A 141 -12.58 -26.14 1.25
N LEU A 142 -12.41 -24.87 1.64
CA LEU A 142 -12.83 -24.36 2.93
C LEU A 142 -13.82 -23.22 2.73
N PRO A 143 -15.01 -23.29 3.34
CA PRO A 143 -15.99 -22.22 3.24
C PRO A 143 -15.46 -20.90 3.80
N GLN A 144 -16.22 -19.84 3.55
CA GLN A 144 -15.88 -18.50 4.01
C GLN A 144 -15.74 -18.48 5.54
N HIS A 145 -14.58 -18.05 6.03
CA HIS A 145 -14.26 -17.90 7.45
C HIS A 145 -13.63 -16.53 7.71
N ASN A 146 -13.61 -16.13 8.98
CA ASN A 146 -12.99 -14.86 9.37
C ASN A 146 -11.52 -15.07 9.72
N ALA A 147 -10.70 -14.09 9.37
CA ALA A 147 -9.31 -14.02 9.76
C ALA A 147 -8.94 -12.57 10.06
N SER A 148 -7.82 -12.40 10.77
CA SER A 148 -7.22 -11.09 10.97
C SER A 148 -5.71 -11.16 10.95
N ALA A 149 -5.08 -10.03 10.63
CA ALA A 149 -3.62 -9.93 10.64
C ALA A 149 -3.16 -8.53 11.02
N ALA A 150 -1.97 -8.47 11.63
CA ALA A 150 -1.25 -7.23 11.91
C ALA A 150 0.18 -7.30 11.39
N TRP A 151 0.73 -6.13 11.04
CA TRP A 151 2.06 -6.02 10.47
C TRP A 151 2.71 -4.66 10.75
N LEU A 152 4.02 -4.58 10.55
CA LEU A 152 4.80 -3.34 10.55
C LEU A 152 5.28 -3.02 9.15
N GLU A 153 5.42 -1.73 8.85
CA GLU A 153 5.91 -1.25 7.56
C GLU A 153 6.93 -0.13 7.71
N PRO A 154 8.24 -0.41 7.74
CA PRO A 154 9.24 0.59 7.40
C PRO A 154 9.07 1.02 5.93
N LEU A 155 9.14 2.33 5.67
CA LEU A 155 8.94 2.89 4.34
C LEU A 155 9.84 4.08 4.06
N ALA A 156 10.04 4.35 2.77
CA ALA A 156 10.72 5.51 2.25
C ALA A 156 9.90 6.09 1.09
N GLY A 157 9.81 7.41 1.02
CA GLY A 157 8.98 8.06 0.01
C GLY A 157 9.34 9.51 -0.27
N GLY A 158 8.63 10.05 -1.23
CA GLY A 158 8.73 11.44 -1.65
C GLY A 158 7.34 12.01 -1.87
N ARG A 159 7.18 13.27 -1.49
CA ARG A 159 5.98 14.05 -1.73
C ARG A 159 6.36 15.25 -2.58
N VAL A 160 5.65 15.45 -3.69
CA VAL A 160 5.91 16.54 -4.64
C VAL A 160 4.62 17.29 -4.94
N GLN A 161 4.71 18.60 -5.11
CA GLN A 161 3.58 19.43 -5.50
C GLN A 161 3.27 19.26 -6.98
N VAL A 162 1.98 19.21 -7.32
CA VAL A 162 1.52 19.20 -8.71
C VAL A 162 1.40 20.63 -9.20
N PHE A 163 2.36 21.05 -10.03
CA PHE A 163 2.49 22.42 -10.54
C PHE A 163 2.49 23.44 -9.38
N ASN A 164 1.59 24.43 -9.43
CA ASN A 164 1.36 25.45 -8.39
C ASN A 164 -0.03 25.29 -7.74
N THR A 165 -0.54 24.07 -7.68
CA THR A 165 -1.86 23.77 -7.11
C THR A 165 -1.74 23.26 -5.67
N PRO A 166 -2.81 23.25 -4.87
CA PRO A 166 -2.82 22.61 -3.56
C PRO A 166 -2.77 21.06 -3.63
N PHE A 167 -2.61 20.47 -4.81
CA PHE A 167 -2.50 19.03 -5.00
C PHE A 167 -1.05 18.55 -4.94
N TYR A 168 -0.87 17.38 -4.35
CA TYR A 168 0.43 16.74 -4.14
C TYR A 168 0.34 15.26 -4.52
N VAL A 169 1.43 14.78 -5.11
CA VAL A 169 1.65 13.36 -5.32
C VAL A 169 2.55 12.86 -4.19
N ASP A 170 2.11 11.82 -3.49
CA ASP A 170 2.83 11.15 -2.42
C ASP A 170 3.13 9.71 -2.87
N ALA A 171 4.40 9.39 -3.07
CA ALA A 171 4.86 8.11 -3.58
C ALA A 171 5.81 7.47 -2.58
N ASN A 172 5.58 6.21 -2.23
CA ASN A 172 6.44 5.51 -1.28
C ASN A 172 6.58 4.02 -1.61
N VAL A 173 7.73 3.49 -1.19
CA VAL A 173 8.01 2.06 -1.16
C VAL A 173 8.02 1.60 0.29
N ARG A 174 7.45 0.43 0.55
CA ARG A 174 7.28 -0.10 1.90
C ARG A 174 7.61 -1.59 1.95
N LEU A 175 8.40 -1.98 2.95
CA LEU A 175 8.59 -3.38 3.31
C LEU A 175 7.56 -3.71 4.39
N LYS A 176 6.80 -4.78 4.23
CA LYS A 176 5.76 -5.20 5.17
C LYS A 176 6.20 -6.47 5.87
N ILE A 177 6.15 -6.45 7.19
CA ILE A 177 6.60 -7.53 8.07
C ILE A 177 5.41 -7.93 8.95
N LYS A 178 4.85 -9.11 8.69
CA LYS A 178 3.73 -9.65 9.46
C LYS A 178 4.17 -9.90 10.91
N LEU A 179 3.39 -9.41 11.86
CA LEU A 179 3.59 -9.64 13.29
C LEU A 179 2.85 -10.88 13.75
N PHE A 180 1.56 -10.93 13.42
CA PHE A 180 0.68 -12.03 13.75
C PHE A 180 -0.48 -12.12 12.77
N ASP A 181 -1.09 -13.29 12.74
CA ASP A 181 -2.34 -13.59 12.08
C ASP A 181 -3.14 -14.53 12.95
N THR A 182 -4.46 -14.44 12.86
CA THR A 182 -5.40 -15.30 13.56
C THR A 182 -6.41 -15.79 12.54
N ASN A 183 -6.64 -17.09 12.53
CA ASN A 183 -7.60 -17.76 11.67
C ASN A 183 -8.38 -18.78 12.51
N GLU A 184 -9.70 -18.88 12.28
CA GLU A 184 -10.58 -19.87 12.93
C GLU A 184 -10.21 -21.33 12.58
N GLU A 185 -9.55 -21.55 11.44
CA GLU A 185 -9.25 -22.87 10.88
C GLU A 185 -7.76 -23.27 11.02
N ASP A 186 -6.99 -22.54 11.84
CA ASP A 186 -5.53 -22.69 12.05
C ASP A 186 -4.67 -22.67 10.76
N LEU A 187 -5.25 -22.20 9.64
CA LEU A 187 -4.55 -22.03 8.37
C LEU A 187 -3.96 -20.63 8.25
N THR A 188 -2.68 -20.56 7.87
CA THR A 188 -2.02 -19.29 7.57
C THR A 188 -2.63 -18.67 6.31
N PRO A 189 -3.16 -17.43 6.37
CA PRO A 189 -3.71 -16.73 5.22
C PRO A 189 -2.66 -16.55 4.11
N LEU A 190 -2.99 -16.91 2.87
CA LEU A 190 -2.08 -16.74 1.71
C LEU A 190 -2.07 -15.31 1.17
N ILE A 191 -3.17 -14.59 1.35
CA ILE A 191 -3.32 -13.20 0.92
C ILE A 191 -4.12 -12.44 1.97
N ILE A 192 -3.65 -11.25 2.32
CA ILE A 192 -4.19 -10.44 3.42
C ILE A 192 -4.51 -9.04 2.86
N PRO A 193 -5.75 -8.53 2.98
CA PRO A 193 -6.09 -7.17 2.55
C PRO A 193 -5.19 -6.11 3.20
N GLY A 194 -4.65 -5.19 2.41
CA GLY A 194 -3.72 -4.14 2.82
C GLY A 194 -2.27 -4.58 2.93
N PHE A 195 -2.00 -5.86 3.22
CA PHE A 195 -0.66 -6.44 3.30
C PHE A 195 -0.22 -7.02 1.93
N GLY A 196 -1.10 -7.77 1.26
CA GLY A 196 -0.85 -8.49 0.01
C GLY A 196 -0.59 -9.98 0.25
N THR A 197 0.08 -10.64 -0.69
CA THR A 197 0.49 -12.06 -0.55
C THR A 197 1.39 -12.26 0.67
N ASN A 198 1.11 -13.29 1.45
CA ASN A 198 1.87 -13.67 2.63
C ASN A 198 2.95 -14.69 2.26
N ASN A 199 4.15 -14.22 1.95
CA ASN A 199 5.32 -15.05 1.68
C ASN A 199 6.22 -15.10 2.92
N ASN A 200 5.98 -16.06 3.81
CA ASN A 200 6.69 -16.20 5.09
C ASN A 200 6.66 -14.92 5.94
N GLY A 201 5.55 -14.19 5.92
CA GLY A 201 5.38 -12.96 6.69
C GLY A 201 6.09 -11.73 6.11
N LEU A 202 6.66 -11.81 4.90
CA LEU A 202 7.28 -10.66 4.23
C LEU A 202 6.57 -10.31 2.93
N ASN A 203 6.43 -9.02 2.67
CA ASN A 203 5.93 -8.49 1.40
C ASN A 203 6.52 -7.11 1.09
N PHE A 204 6.54 -6.72 -0.19
CA PHE A 204 6.92 -5.40 -0.65
C PHE A 204 5.72 -4.69 -1.28
N GLY A 205 5.55 -3.41 -0.94
CA GLY A 205 4.48 -2.58 -1.47
C GLY A 205 5.03 -1.30 -2.09
N VAL A 206 4.29 -0.81 -3.08
CA VAL A 206 4.40 0.55 -3.62
C VAL A 206 3.05 1.22 -3.41
N ASN A 207 3.06 2.49 -3.04
CA ASN A 207 1.87 3.31 -2.91
C ASN A 207 2.07 4.60 -3.70
N TRP A 208 1.02 5.04 -4.38
CA TRP A 208 1.04 6.24 -5.20
C TRP A 208 -0.28 6.98 -5.05
N SER A 209 -0.25 8.04 -4.25
CA SER A 209 -1.46 8.74 -3.82
C SER A 209 -1.48 10.18 -4.32
N LEU A 210 -2.68 10.63 -4.69
CA LEU A 210 -2.96 12.03 -4.98
C LEU A 210 -3.68 12.63 -3.78
N GLY A 211 -3.11 13.68 -3.21
CA GLY A 211 -3.65 14.37 -2.05
C GLY A 211 -3.86 15.85 -2.27
N TYR A 212 -4.79 16.42 -1.53
CA TYR A 212 -5.01 17.86 -1.40
C TYR A 212 -4.49 18.32 -0.05
N VAL A 213 -3.74 19.42 -0.03
CA VAL A 213 -3.23 20.04 1.21
C VAL A 213 -4.13 21.19 1.62
N PHE A 214 -4.69 21.09 2.83
CA PHE A 214 -5.37 22.17 3.52
C PHE A 214 -4.36 22.96 4.35
N SER A 215 -4.06 24.19 3.91
CA SER A 215 -3.25 25.16 4.66
C SER A 215 -4.14 26.00 5.57
N PHE A 216 -3.65 26.28 6.78
CA PHE A 216 -4.32 27.09 7.81
C PHE A 216 -3.43 28.25 8.26
#